data_AF-A0A428NH93-F1
#
_entry.id   AF-A0A428NH93-F1
#
_cell.length_a   1.000
_cell.length_b   1.000
_cell.length_c   1.000
_cell.angle_alpha   90.00
_cell.angle_beta   90.00
_cell.angle_gamma   90.00
#
_symmetry.space_group_name_H-M   'P 1'
#
loop_
_entity.id
_entity.type
_entity.pdbx_description
1 polymer ?
#
loop_
_entity_poly.entity_id
_entity_poly.type
_entity_poly.pdbx_seq_one_letter_code
_entity_poly.pdbx_strand_id
1 'polypeptide(L)'
;MGVSAIKVGTHVAGTYSQRRTVTAPDGHTRLPIMSFSTQQRPIIDGWVQGKILELYARWTIKEFTSVTHSPPVRHALATIFKSTVVRGSRVLNELTERCGWQGLFAYNQISELALTFQGNAIAEGDTLVLCIRLVSELLGGKYSLPAPRDPTAVLARREQQMMEAARSKLKDIGGYGGHRGQVFNQHILPCCRPIAEAIGHRMAYEAARELGTCPKVLRLYEHICVGTDFRQFSPNDHTLQVFEDAAVEAYNDVFADMLQSLQNSEADAYTTAPIMSNKSWAVFVDKMQAFKRLTSHARGAQPKL
;
A
#
# COMPACT_ATOMS: atom_id res chain seq x y z
N MET A 1 -11.55 3.46 -4.80
CA MET A 1 -10.74 4.65 -4.43
C MET A 1 -9.30 4.31 -4.03
N GLY A 2 -9.02 3.25 -3.25
CA GLY A 2 -7.63 2.96 -2.84
C GLY A 2 -6.68 2.61 -3.98
N VAL A 3 -7.09 1.72 -4.89
CA VAL A 3 -6.29 1.34 -6.06
C VAL A 3 -5.95 2.55 -6.94
N SER A 4 -6.95 3.40 -7.23
CA SER A 4 -6.76 4.62 -8.02
C SER A 4 -5.84 5.62 -7.31
N ALA A 5 -5.98 5.80 -6.00
CA ALA A 5 -5.10 6.68 -5.22
C ALA A 5 -3.64 6.24 -5.32
N ILE A 6 -3.36 4.94 -5.16
CA ILE A 6 -2.01 4.36 -5.32
C ILE A 6 -1.49 4.64 -6.73
N LYS A 7 -2.28 4.36 -7.78
CA LYS A 7 -1.88 4.60 -9.18
C LYS A 7 -1.52 6.08 -9.43
N VAL A 8 -2.33 7.03 -8.94
CA VAL A 8 -2.02 8.48 -9.04
C VAL A 8 -0.74 8.81 -8.29
N GLY A 9 -0.66 8.45 -7.01
CA GLY A 9 0.50 8.79 -6.17
C GLY A 9 1.81 8.27 -6.75
N THR A 10 1.80 7.02 -7.25
CA THR A 10 2.95 6.40 -7.92
C THR A 10 3.31 7.14 -9.20
N HIS A 11 2.31 7.49 -10.01
CA HIS A 11 2.55 8.19 -11.26
C HIS A 11 3.13 9.59 -11.02
N VAL A 12 2.57 10.35 -10.07
CA VAL A 12 3.09 11.67 -9.68
C VAL A 12 4.51 11.58 -9.15
N ALA A 13 4.76 10.70 -8.18
CA ALA A 13 6.08 10.55 -7.57
C ALA A 13 7.12 10.03 -8.58
N GLY A 14 6.74 9.07 -9.42
CA GLY A 14 7.55 8.53 -10.51
C GLY A 14 7.99 9.61 -11.48
N THR A 15 7.02 10.32 -12.05
CA THR A 15 7.25 11.40 -13.00
C THR A 15 8.08 12.52 -12.38
N TYR A 16 7.75 12.96 -11.15
CA TYR A 16 8.56 13.94 -10.42
C TYR A 16 10.03 13.49 -10.25
N SER A 17 10.25 12.23 -9.89
CA SER A 17 11.57 11.69 -9.60
C SER A 17 12.48 11.58 -10.82
N GLN A 18 11.92 11.38 -12.02
CA GLN A 18 12.68 11.36 -13.28
C GLN A 18 13.29 12.72 -13.64
N ARG A 19 12.70 13.82 -13.14
CA ARG A 19 13.05 15.20 -13.51
C ARG A 19 13.75 15.95 -12.37
N ARG A 20 13.41 15.64 -11.12
CA ARG A 20 14.06 16.27 -9.97
C ARG A 20 15.49 15.77 -9.87
N THR A 21 16.46 16.69 -9.86
CA THR A 21 17.89 16.37 -9.79
C THR A 21 18.52 16.83 -8.49
N VAL A 22 19.55 16.10 -8.05
CA VAL A 22 20.53 16.54 -7.04
C VAL A 22 21.90 16.73 -7.69
N THR A 23 22.82 17.42 -7.01
CA THR A 23 24.21 17.51 -7.45
C THR A 23 24.94 16.22 -7.08
N ALA A 24 25.63 15.61 -8.04
CA ALA A 24 26.40 14.39 -7.85
C ALA A 24 27.66 14.66 -6.98
N PRO A 25 28.36 13.61 -6.50
CA PRO A 25 29.57 13.76 -5.69
C PRO A 25 30.71 14.53 -6.37
N ASP A 26 30.71 14.56 -7.71
CA ASP A 26 31.66 15.34 -8.51
C ASP A 26 31.42 16.87 -8.46
N GLY A 27 30.33 17.33 -7.84
CA GLY A 27 29.98 18.74 -7.70
C GLY A 27 29.40 19.40 -8.95
N HIS A 28 29.36 18.71 -10.10
CA HIS A 28 29.05 19.31 -11.40
C HIS A 28 27.88 18.62 -12.10
N THR A 29 27.76 17.31 -11.97
CA THR A 29 26.73 16.53 -12.65
C THR A 29 25.39 16.64 -11.92
N ARG A 30 24.31 16.86 -12.67
CA ARG A 30 22.94 16.83 -12.13
C ARG A 30 22.37 15.43 -12.32
N LEU A 31 22.16 14.73 -11.21
CA LEU A 31 21.67 13.35 -11.21
C LEU A 31 20.18 13.33 -10.85
N PRO A 32 19.30 12.76 -11.69
CA PRO A 32 17.89 12.56 -11.35
C PRO A 32 17.75 11.71 -10.08
N ILE A 33 16.89 12.10 -9.16
CA ILE A 33 16.71 11.35 -7.91
C ILE A 33 16.17 9.93 -8.16
N MET A 34 15.54 9.68 -9.31
CA MET A 34 15.17 8.34 -9.77
C MET A 34 16.36 7.36 -9.87
N SER A 35 17.62 7.83 -9.89
CA SER A 35 18.79 6.95 -9.91
C SER A 35 19.04 6.22 -8.57
N PHE A 36 18.42 6.64 -7.47
CA PHE A 36 18.68 6.08 -6.15
C PHE A 36 17.66 5.00 -5.80
N SER A 37 18.12 3.83 -5.35
CA SER A 37 17.24 2.72 -4.95
C SER A 37 16.25 3.10 -3.83
N THR A 38 16.65 3.99 -2.93
CA THR A 38 15.77 4.55 -1.87
C THR A 38 14.66 5.44 -2.41
N GLN A 39 14.84 6.01 -3.61
CA GLN A 39 13.79 6.73 -4.34
C GLN A 39 12.92 5.75 -5.13
N GLN A 40 13.55 4.76 -5.78
CA GLN A 40 12.88 3.80 -6.66
C GLN A 40 11.93 2.88 -5.90
N ARG A 41 12.35 2.32 -4.76
CA ARG A 41 11.61 1.25 -4.05
C ARG A 41 10.15 1.62 -3.72
N PRO A 42 9.83 2.76 -3.06
CA PRO A 42 8.44 3.10 -2.79
C PRO A 42 7.60 3.32 -4.06
N ILE A 43 8.23 3.82 -5.14
CA ILE A 43 7.57 4.03 -6.43
C ILE A 43 7.24 2.69 -7.08
N ILE A 44 8.19 1.75 -7.09
CA ILE A 44 8.00 0.38 -7.57
C ILE A 44 6.93 -0.33 -6.72
N ASP A 45 6.95 -0.17 -5.40
CA ASP A 45 5.95 -0.77 -4.50
C ASP A 45 4.55 -0.29 -4.85
N GLY A 46 4.36 1.02 -5.00
CA GLY A 46 3.07 1.56 -5.40
C GLY A 46 2.65 1.09 -6.80
N TRP A 47 3.60 0.94 -7.73
CA TRP A 47 3.31 0.41 -9.07
C TRP A 47 2.86 -1.06 -9.04
N VAL A 48 3.57 -1.92 -8.30
CA VAL A 48 3.20 -3.33 -8.12
C VAL A 48 1.86 -3.45 -7.41
N GLN A 49 1.67 -2.74 -6.29
CA GLN A 49 0.42 -2.73 -5.53
C GLN A 49 -0.76 -2.26 -6.40
N GLY A 50 -0.58 -1.18 -7.17
CA GLY A 50 -1.60 -0.68 -8.09
C GLY A 50 -2.05 -1.73 -9.10
N LYS A 51 -1.10 -2.45 -9.72
CA LYS A 51 -1.39 -3.52 -10.68
C LYS A 51 -2.10 -4.72 -10.03
N ILE A 52 -1.55 -5.24 -8.93
CA ILE A 52 -2.08 -6.43 -8.27
C ILE A 52 -3.46 -6.16 -7.66
N LEU A 53 -3.64 -5.02 -6.97
CA LEU A 53 -4.91 -4.69 -6.33
C LEU A 53 -6.01 -4.35 -7.35
N GLU A 54 -5.67 -3.86 -8.54
CA GLU A 54 -6.64 -3.68 -9.62
C GLU A 54 -7.23 -5.02 -10.07
N LEU A 55 -6.38 -6.02 -10.30
CA LEU A 55 -6.80 -7.37 -10.68
C LEU A 55 -7.55 -8.06 -9.55
N TYR A 56 -7.08 -7.89 -8.31
CA TYR A 56 -7.78 -8.40 -7.14
C TYR A 56 -9.15 -7.75 -6.94
N ALA A 57 -9.31 -6.46 -7.27
CA ALA A 57 -10.61 -5.79 -7.24
C ALA A 57 -11.58 -6.43 -8.23
N ARG A 58 -11.14 -6.70 -9.47
CA ARG A 58 -11.96 -7.37 -10.49
C ARG A 58 -12.42 -8.76 -10.02
N TRP A 59 -11.48 -9.54 -9.47
CA TRP A 59 -11.79 -10.85 -8.90
C TRP A 59 -12.77 -10.75 -7.72
N THR A 60 -12.53 -9.82 -6.78
CA THR A 60 -13.39 -9.64 -5.61
C THR A 60 -14.80 -9.22 -5.99
N ILE A 61 -14.96 -8.34 -6.97
CA ILE A 61 -16.29 -7.93 -7.48
C ILE A 61 -17.04 -9.14 -8.04
N LYS A 62 -16.38 -9.98 -8.83
CA LYS A 62 -16.95 -11.21 -9.37
C LYS A 62 -17.41 -12.15 -8.25
N GLU A 63 -16.56 -12.41 -7.27
CA GLU A 63 -16.91 -13.32 -6.16
C GLU A 63 -17.99 -12.72 -5.25
N PHE A 64 -17.93 -11.42 -4.96
CA PHE A 64 -18.94 -10.73 -4.15
C PHE A 64 -20.34 -10.75 -4.79
N THR A 65 -20.40 -10.65 -6.12
CA THR A 65 -21.67 -10.67 -6.86
C THR A 65 -22.14 -12.08 -7.20
N SER A 66 -21.31 -13.11 -6.97
CA SER A 66 -21.68 -14.50 -7.24
C SER A 66 -22.83 -14.98 -6.34
N VAL A 67 -23.85 -15.56 -6.96
CA VAL A 67 -24.99 -16.18 -6.25
C VAL A 67 -24.60 -17.41 -5.44
N THR A 68 -23.45 -18.04 -5.74
CA THR A 68 -22.97 -19.26 -5.08
C THR A 68 -22.46 -19.02 -3.67
N HIS A 69 -22.02 -17.81 -3.35
CA HIS A 69 -21.51 -17.47 -2.02
C HIS A 69 -22.65 -17.05 -1.10
N SER A 70 -22.62 -17.51 0.14
CA SER A 70 -23.55 -17.05 1.16
C SER A 70 -23.24 -15.59 1.56
N PRO A 71 -24.22 -14.84 2.11
CA PRO A 71 -23.99 -13.45 2.52
C PRO A 71 -22.78 -13.26 3.48
N PRO A 72 -22.53 -14.14 4.47
CA PRO A 72 -21.33 -14.04 5.31
C PRO A 72 -20.02 -14.17 4.53
N VAL A 73 -19.95 -15.07 3.54
CA VAL A 73 -18.74 -15.25 2.72
C VAL A 73 -18.49 -14.01 1.85
N ARG A 74 -19.54 -13.44 1.25
CA ARG A 74 -19.42 -12.20 0.47
C ARG A 74 -18.92 -11.04 1.34
N HIS A 75 -19.48 -10.88 2.54
CA HIS A 75 -19.04 -9.86 3.50
C HIS A 75 -17.59 -10.07 3.94
N ALA A 76 -17.18 -11.33 4.15
CA ALA A 76 -15.80 -11.68 4.48
C ALA A 76 -14.84 -11.29 3.34
N LEU A 77 -15.16 -11.61 2.09
CA LEU A 77 -14.34 -11.24 0.93
C LEU A 77 -14.20 -9.71 0.80
N ALA A 78 -15.30 -8.96 0.98
CA ALA A 78 -15.25 -7.49 0.97
C ALA A 78 -14.38 -6.93 2.11
N THR A 79 -14.46 -7.53 3.31
CA THR A 79 -13.63 -7.16 4.47
C THR A 79 -12.16 -7.43 4.22
N ILE A 80 -11.82 -8.60 3.71
CA ILE A 80 -10.45 -9.00 3.37
C ILE A 80 -9.90 -8.01 2.33
N PHE A 81 -10.62 -7.80 1.23
CA PHE A 81 -10.23 -6.85 0.19
C PHE A 81 -9.99 -5.44 0.75
N LYS A 82 -10.90 -4.93 1.59
CA LYS A 82 -10.72 -3.64 2.26
C LYS A 82 -9.43 -3.61 3.07
N SER A 83 -9.18 -4.63 3.91
CA SER A 83 -7.98 -4.72 4.72
C SER A 83 -6.70 -4.71 3.88
N THR A 84 -6.69 -5.42 2.75
CA THR A 84 -5.55 -5.51 1.83
C THR A 84 -5.29 -4.17 1.13
N VAL A 85 -6.33 -3.51 0.64
CA VAL A 85 -6.19 -2.19 0.01
C VAL A 85 -5.75 -1.13 1.03
N VAL A 86 -6.27 -1.20 2.27
CA VAL A 86 -5.83 -0.35 3.39
C VAL A 86 -4.37 -0.57 3.75
N ARG A 87 -3.89 -1.81 3.71
CA ARG A 87 -2.48 -2.10 3.92
C ARG A 87 -1.62 -1.55 2.79
N GLY A 88 -2.01 -1.80 1.54
CA GLY A 88 -1.27 -1.38 0.34
C GLY A 88 -1.21 0.14 0.15
N SER A 89 -2.25 0.87 0.52
CA SER A 89 -2.30 2.33 0.37
C SER A 89 -1.30 3.09 1.24
N ARG A 90 -0.74 2.45 2.27
CA ARG A 90 0.25 3.09 3.16
C ARG A 90 1.47 3.58 2.40
N VAL A 91 1.74 3.01 1.22
CA VAL A 91 2.80 3.46 0.30
C VAL A 91 2.62 4.93 -0.11
N LEU A 92 1.41 5.49 -0.09
CA LEU A 92 1.16 6.90 -0.39
C LEU A 92 1.93 7.86 0.52
N ASN A 93 2.16 7.47 1.77
CA ASN A 93 2.96 8.28 2.70
C ASN A 93 4.42 8.35 2.24
N GLU A 94 5.00 7.20 1.86
CA GLU A 94 6.37 7.16 1.36
C GLU A 94 6.52 7.87 0.01
N LEU A 95 5.52 7.74 -0.88
CA LEU A 95 5.47 8.47 -2.16
C LEU A 95 5.39 9.98 -1.96
N THR A 96 4.69 10.43 -0.92
CA THR A 96 4.64 11.85 -0.52
C THR A 96 6.03 12.33 -0.12
N GLU A 97 6.73 11.58 0.74
CA GLU A 97 8.10 11.90 1.15
C GLU A 97 9.09 11.90 -0.01
N ARG A 98 8.93 10.98 -0.98
CA ARG A 98 9.75 10.92 -2.19
C ARG A 98 9.66 12.20 -3.03
N CYS A 99 8.59 12.98 -2.87
CA CYS A 99 8.43 14.28 -3.51
C CYS A 99 8.95 15.47 -2.66
N GLY A 100 9.54 15.20 -1.50
CA GLY A 100 9.95 16.21 -0.53
C GLY A 100 8.77 17.05 -0.04
N TRP A 101 9.04 18.31 0.37
CA TRP A 101 7.99 19.22 0.83
C TRP A 101 6.90 19.47 -0.22
N GLN A 102 7.22 19.35 -1.51
CA GLN A 102 6.24 19.51 -2.58
C GLN A 102 5.21 18.37 -2.59
N GLY A 103 5.55 17.17 -2.10
CA GLY A 103 4.60 16.07 -1.93
C GLY A 103 3.50 16.37 -0.92
N LEU A 104 3.81 17.16 0.11
CA LEU A 104 2.85 17.55 1.16
C LEU A 104 1.86 18.60 0.68
N PHE A 105 2.13 19.26 -0.45
CA PHE A 105 1.29 20.32 -0.94
C PHE A 105 0.03 19.76 -1.61
N ALA A 106 -1.14 20.13 -1.10
CA ALA A 106 -2.44 19.55 -1.47
C ALA A 106 -2.70 19.53 -2.99
N TYR A 107 -2.25 20.56 -3.71
CA TYR A 107 -2.41 20.64 -5.17
C TYR A 107 -1.69 19.52 -5.94
N ASN A 108 -0.69 18.88 -5.34
CA ASN A 108 0.03 17.75 -5.92
C ASN A 108 -0.64 16.39 -5.65
N GLN A 109 -1.84 16.40 -5.07
CA GLN A 109 -2.76 15.26 -4.87
C GLN A 109 -2.30 14.16 -3.90
N ILE A 110 -1.00 13.83 -3.80
CA ILE A 110 -0.56 12.62 -3.07
C ILE A 110 -0.98 12.65 -1.60
N SER A 111 -0.70 13.75 -0.88
CA SER A 111 -1.06 13.88 0.54
C SER A 111 -2.57 13.88 0.78
N GLU A 112 -3.34 14.58 -0.05
CA GLU A 112 -4.80 14.59 0.01
C GLU A 112 -5.41 13.23 -0.27
N LEU A 113 -4.86 12.49 -1.23
CA LEU A 113 -5.26 11.11 -1.51
C LEU A 113 -4.94 10.18 -0.34
N ALA A 114 -3.78 10.35 0.30
CA ALA A 114 -3.41 9.59 1.48
C ALA A 114 -4.39 9.83 2.63
N LEU A 115 -4.72 11.09 2.93
CA LEU A 115 -5.66 11.50 3.97
C LEU A 115 -7.09 11.02 3.68
N THR A 116 -7.58 11.25 2.45
CA THR A 116 -8.91 10.81 2.02
C THR A 116 -9.02 9.29 2.16
N PHE A 117 -7.97 8.57 1.77
CA PHE A 117 -7.99 7.12 1.85
C PHE A 117 -7.88 6.59 3.28
N GLN A 118 -7.20 7.31 4.19
CA GLN A 118 -7.26 7.02 5.63
C GLN A 118 -8.70 7.09 6.15
N GLY A 119 -9.51 8.03 5.67
CA GLY A 119 -10.95 8.09 5.97
C GLY A 119 -11.68 6.78 5.62
N ASN A 120 -11.37 6.18 4.46
CA ASN A 120 -11.97 4.90 4.04
C ASN A 120 -11.57 3.71 4.92
N ALA A 121 -10.44 3.80 5.63
CA ALA A 121 -10.05 2.75 6.58
C ALA A 121 -10.98 2.70 7.81
N ILE A 122 -11.69 3.79 8.09
CA ILE A 122 -12.57 3.99 9.25
C ILE A 122 -14.05 3.94 8.84
N ALA A 123 -14.41 4.64 7.77
CA ALA A 123 -15.77 4.65 7.23
C ALA A 123 -16.20 3.27 6.71
N GLU A 124 -17.50 3.00 6.62
CA GLU A 124 -18.03 1.69 6.17
C GLU A 124 -17.48 0.50 6.98
N GLY A 125 -17.33 0.72 8.30
CA GLY A 125 -16.79 -0.21 9.28
C GLY A 125 -15.28 -0.05 9.47
N ASP A 126 -14.86 0.23 10.69
CA ASP A 126 -13.43 0.32 11.01
C ASP A 126 -12.71 -0.98 10.62
N THR A 127 -11.60 -0.84 9.89
CA THR A 127 -10.90 -1.99 9.30
C THR A 127 -10.44 -2.98 10.37
N LEU A 128 -9.97 -2.52 11.53
CA LEU A 128 -9.56 -3.42 12.61
C LEU A 128 -10.76 -4.17 13.18
N VAL A 129 -11.86 -3.47 13.45
CA VAL A 129 -13.10 -4.08 13.97
C VAL A 129 -13.67 -5.11 13.00
N LEU A 130 -13.66 -4.81 11.69
CA LEU A 130 -14.09 -5.76 10.66
C LEU A 130 -13.18 -6.99 10.64
N CYS A 131 -11.86 -6.83 10.70
CA CYS A 131 -10.91 -7.96 10.76
C CYS A 131 -11.11 -8.81 12.03
N ILE A 132 -11.37 -8.18 13.18
CA ILE A 132 -11.68 -8.87 14.44
C ILE A 132 -12.91 -9.76 14.26
N ARG A 133 -14.00 -9.20 13.72
CA ARG A 133 -15.23 -9.96 13.46
C ARG A 133 -14.95 -11.12 12.50
N LEU A 134 -14.35 -10.84 11.35
CA LEU A 134 -14.00 -11.82 10.33
C LEU A 134 -13.23 -13.00 10.92
N VAL A 135 -12.08 -12.74 11.53
CA VAL A 135 -11.20 -13.81 12.04
C VAL A 135 -11.86 -14.56 13.18
N SER A 136 -12.60 -13.88 14.06
CA SER A 136 -13.36 -14.55 15.12
C SER A 136 -14.42 -15.50 14.56
N GLU A 137 -15.14 -15.11 13.51
CA GLU A 137 -16.16 -15.95 12.86
C GLU A 137 -15.53 -17.15 12.12
N LEU A 138 -14.36 -16.97 11.50
CA LEU A 138 -13.58 -18.05 10.89
C LEU A 138 -13.04 -19.05 11.92
N LEU A 139 -12.54 -18.55 13.05
CA LEU A 139 -12.07 -19.40 14.15
C LEU A 139 -13.21 -20.17 14.82
N GLY A 140 -14.40 -19.57 14.87
CA GLY A 140 -15.62 -20.22 15.34
C GLY A 140 -16.26 -21.16 14.32
N GLY A 141 -15.70 -21.31 13.13
CA GLY A 141 -16.20 -22.22 12.10
C GLY A 141 -17.57 -21.84 11.53
N LYS A 142 -17.96 -20.55 11.58
CA LYS A 142 -19.28 -20.11 11.10
C LYS A 142 -19.42 -20.19 9.57
N TYR A 143 -18.31 -20.05 8.86
CA TYR A 143 -18.20 -20.22 7.41
C TYR A 143 -16.73 -20.47 7.05
N SER A 144 -16.51 -20.89 5.80
CA SER A 144 -15.19 -21.09 5.22
C SER A 144 -14.98 -20.16 4.04
N LEU A 145 -13.75 -19.68 3.88
CA LEU A 145 -13.34 -18.90 2.72
C LEU A 145 -12.97 -19.82 1.55
N PRO A 146 -12.88 -19.28 0.32
CA PRO A 146 -12.27 -20.00 -0.80
C PRO A 146 -10.86 -20.49 -0.44
N ALA A 147 -10.64 -21.79 -0.60
CA ALA A 147 -9.37 -22.44 -0.30
C ALA A 147 -8.23 -21.91 -1.20
N PRO A 148 -6.97 -21.94 -0.72
CA PRO A 148 -5.81 -21.70 -1.57
C PRO A 148 -5.82 -22.57 -2.81
N ARG A 149 -5.62 -21.95 -3.99
CA ARG A 149 -5.48 -22.68 -5.26
C ARG A 149 -4.17 -23.44 -5.34
N ASP A 150 -3.14 -22.90 -4.70
CA ASP A 150 -1.83 -23.51 -4.56
C ASP A 150 -1.41 -23.44 -3.09
N PRO A 151 -1.70 -24.49 -2.30
CA PRO A 151 -1.33 -24.54 -0.88
C PRO A 151 0.19 -24.48 -0.64
N THR A 152 0.99 -24.70 -1.68
CA THR A 152 2.46 -24.68 -1.59
C THR A 152 3.06 -23.31 -1.91
N ALA A 153 2.25 -22.33 -2.31
CA ALA A 153 2.71 -20.95 -2.48
C ALA A 153 3.14 -20.35 -1.14
N VAL A 154 4.13 -19.45 -1.15
CA VAL A 154 4.67 -18.84 0.09
C VAL A 154 3.59 -18.11 0.86
N LEU A 155 2.76 -17.31 0.17
CA LEU A 155 1.66 -16.57 0.79
C LEU A 155 0.56 -17.50 1.34
N ALA A 156 0.31 -18.64 0.70
CA ALA A 156 -0.65 -19.63 1.19
C ALA A 156 -0.16 -20.33 2.47
N ARG A 157 1.12 -20.74 2.50
CA ARG A 157 1.74 -21.28 3.72
C ARG A 157 1.71 -20.26 4.86
N ARG A 158 1.98 -18.99 4.56
CA ARG A 158 1.94 -17.90 5.53
C ARG A 158 0.54 -17.73 6.14
N GLU A 159 -0.49 -17.64 5.31
CA GLU A 159 -1.89 -17.61 5.77
C GLU A 159 -2.20 -18.81 6.68
N GLN A 160 -1.84 -20.02 6.23
CA GLN A 160 -2.10 -21.25 6.98
C GLN A 160 -1.42 -21.22 8.35
N GLN A 161 -0.13 -20.88 8.42
CA GLN A 161 0.63 -20.81 9.66
C GLN A 161 0.00 -19.83 10.66
N MET A 162 -0.40 -18.63 10.20
CA MET A 162 -1.03 -17.64 11.06
C MET A 162 -2.40 -18.08 11.57
N MET A 163 -3.20 -18.72 10.71
CA MET A 163 -4.50 -19.27 11.10
C MET A 163 -4.36 -20.46 12.06
N GLU A 164 -3.39 -21.36 11.86
CA GLU A 164 -3.10 -22.48 12.76
C GLU A 164 -2.60 -22.00 14.12
N ALA A 165 -1.72 -21.00 14.16
CA ALA A 165 -1.28 -20.39 15.41
C ALA A 165 -2.46 -19.81 16.20
N ALA A 166 -3.36 -19.07 15.55
CA ALA A 166 -4.56 -18.54 16.17
C ALA A 166 -5.53 -19.64 16.64
N ARG A 167 -5.71 -20.71 15.86
CA ARG A 167 -6.52 -21.88 16.23
C ARG A 167 -5.92 -22.64 17.42
N SER A 168 -4.60 -22.79 17.46
CA SER A 168 -3.90 -23.42 18.59
C SER A 168 -4.14 -22.61 19.86
N LYS A 169 -3.92 -21.29 19.80
CA LYS A 169 -4.17 -20.41 20.94
C LYS A 169 -5.63 -20.43 21.40
N LEU A 170 -6.57 -20.55 20.45
CA LEU A 170 -7.99 -20.68 20.78
C LEU A 170 -8.29 -22.00 21.51
N LYS A 171 -7.63 -23.10 21.14
CA LYS A 171 -7.75 -24.37 21.87
C LYS A 171 -7.19 -24.25 23.29
N ASP A 172 -6.05 -23.59 23.47
CA ASP A 172 -5.41 -23.39 24.78
C ASP A 172 -6.32 -22.66 25.77
N ILE A 173 -7.22 -21.79 25.29
CA ILE A 173 -8.16 -21.03 26.15
C ILE A 173 -9.52 -21.71 26.34
N GLY A 174 -9.66 -22.99 25.96
CA GLY A 174 -10.90 -23.76 26.11
C GLY A 174 -11.86 -23.65 24.91
N GLY A 175 -11.36 -23.23 23.74
CA GLY A 175 -12.13 -23.17 22.50
C GLY A 175 -12.93 -21.88 22.32
N TYR A 176 -13.83 -21.89 21.32
CA TYR A 176 -14.55 -20.67 20.90
C TYR A 176 -15.49 -20.10 21.98
N GLY A 177 -15.88 -20.87 22.99
CA GLY A 177 -16.62 -20.35 24.15
C GLY A 177 -15.88 -19.21 24.88
N GLY A 178 -14.54 -19.21 24.84
CA GLY A 178 -13.67 -18.19 25.44
C GLY A 178 -13.45 -16.93 24.61
N HIS A 179 -14.10 -16.76 23.45
CA HIS A 179 -13.81 -15.64 22.52
C HIS A 179 -14.10 -14.24 23.08
N ARG A 180 -14.83 -14.13 24.20
CA ARG A 180 -15.07 -12.86 24.91
C ARG A 180 -14.17 -12.66 26.13
N GLY A 181 -13.28 -13.60 26.41
CA GLY A 181 -12.40 -13.58 27.57
C GLY A 181 -11.16 -12.70 27.40
N GLN A 182 -10.54 -12.35 28.52
CA GLN A 182 -9.33 -11.52 28.56
C GLN A 182 -8.17 -12.12 27.76
N VAL A 183 -8.00 -13.45 27.78
CA VAL A 183 -6.91 -14.13 27.05
C VAL A 183 -7.10 -14.03 25.54
N PHE A 184 -8.34 -14.12 25.04
CA PHE A 184 -8.65 -13.89 23.62
C PHE A 184 -8.34 -12.44 23.22
N ASN A 185 -8.73 -11.48 24.07
CA ASN A 185 -8.44 -10.06 23.90
C ASN A 185 -6.93 -9.76 23.82
N GLN A 186 -6.11 -10.40 24.66
CA GLN A 186 -4.67 -10.14 24.72
C GLN A 186 -3.86 -10.85 23.64
N HIS A 187 -4.30 -12.01 23.15
CA HIS A 187 -3.47 -12.87 22.29
C HIS A 187 -4.04 -13.15 20.90
N ILE A 188 -5.34 -13.03 20.68
CA ILE A 188 -5.97 -13.33 19.38
C ILE A 188 -6.39 -12.04 18.67
N LEU A 189 -7.06 -11.10 19.39
CA LEU A 189 -7.51 -9.85 18.78
C LEU A 189 -6.39 -9.03 18.08
N PRO A 190 -5.18 -8.88 18.66
CA PRO A 190 -4.11 -8.14 18.00
C PRO A 190 -3.67 -8.76 16.67
N CYS A 191 -3.84 -10.08 16.53
CA CYS A 191 -3.46 -10.85 15.35
C CYS A 191 -4.55 -10.85 14.26
N CYS A 192 -5.79 -10.45 14.57
CA CYS A 192 -6.90 -10.55 13.61
C CYS A 192 -6.68 -9.72 12.35
N ARG A 193 -6.16 -8.49 12.47
CA ARG A 193 -5.85 -7.66 11.30
C ARG A 193 -4.69 -8.24 10.47
N PRO A 194 -3.51 -8.59 11.06
CA PRO A 194 -2.45 -9.29 10.33
C PRO A 194 -2.91 -10.57 9.62
N ILE A 195 -3.77 -11.38 10.24
CA ILE A 195 -4.34 -12.59 9.63
C ILE A 195 -5.19 -12.22 8.40
N ALA A 196 -6.11 -11.26 8.54
CA ALA A 196 -6.95 -10.82 7.43
C ALA A 196 -6.12 -10.25 6.26
N GLU A 197 -5.08 -9.47 6.56
CA GLU A 197 -4.14 -8.95 5.57
C GLU A 197 -3.38 -10.11 4.87
N ALA A 198 -2.92 -11.13 5.60
CA ALA A 198 -2.24 -12.29 5.03
C ALA A 198 -3.14 -13.11 4.09
N ILE A 199 -4.41 -13.33 4.48
CA ILE A 199 -5.42 -13.97 3.62
C ILE A 199 -5.59 -13.15 2.33
N GLY A 200 -5.70 -11.84 2.48
CA GLY A 200 -5.87 -10.93 1.35
C GLY A 200 -4.66 -10.87 0.41
N HIS A 201 -3.43 -10.90 0.94
CA HIS A 201 -2.22 -10.98 0.13
C HIS A 201 -2.19 -12.26 -0.74
N ARG A 202 -2.54 -13.42 -0.15
CA ARG A 202 -2.66 -14.67 -0.92
C ARG A 202 -3.73 -14.53 -2.01
N MET A 203 -4.94 -14.10 -1.66
CA MET A 203 -6.04 -13.98 -2.62
C MET A 203 -5.69 -12.99 -3.76
N ALA A 204 -5.04 -11.88 -3.44
CA ALA A 204 -4.59 -10.90 -4.43
C ALA A 204 -3.55 -11.48 -5.39
N TYR A 205 -2.56 -12.21 -4.86
CA TYR A 205 -1.56 -12.92 -5.68
C TYR A 205 -2.21 -13.95 -6.61
N GLU A 206 -3.12 -14.78 -6.08
CA GLU A 206 -3.81 -15.80 -6.87
C GLU A 206 -4.72 -15.21 -7.95
N ALA A 207 -5.44 -14.13 -7.64
CA ALA A 207 -6.27 -13.40 -8.60
C ALA A 207 -5.41 -12.79 -9.72
N ALA A 208 -4.29 -12.16 -9.37
CA ALA A 208 -3.38 -11.58 -10.34
C ALA A 208 -2.69 -12.64 -11.22
N ARG A 209 -2.37 -13.82 -10.66
CA ARG A 209 -1.84 -14.97 -11.39
C ARG A 209 -2.86 -15.53 -12.39
N GLU A 210 -4.11 -15.71 -11.97
CA GLU A 210 -5.20 -16.18 -12.85
C GLU A 210 -5.47 -15.21 -14.01
N LEU A 211 -5.46 -13.91 -13.73
CA LEU A 211 -5.71 -12.87 -14.72
C LEU A 211 -4.49 -12.52 -15.59
N GLY A 212 -3.42 -13.32 -15.53
CA GLY A 212 -2.29 -13.24 -16.46
C GLY A 212 -1.28 -12.12 -16.21
N THR A 213 -1.05 -11.74 -14.94
CA THR A 213 -0.02 -10.74 -14.60
C THR A 213 1.39 -11.23 -14.93
N CYS A 214 2.28 -10.30 -15.29
CA CYS A 214 3.71 -10.59 -15.47
C CYS A 214 4.30 -11.32 -14.24
N PRO A 215 4.99 -12.46 -14.43
CA PRO A 215 5.60 -13.23 -13.32
C PRO A 215 6.58 -12.43 -12.47
N LYS A 216 7.32 -11.47 -13.06
CA LYS A 216 8.24 -10.59 -12.32
C LYS A 216 7.52 -9.72 -11.27
N VAL A 217 6.34 -9.20 -11.64
CA VAL A 217 5.49 -8.40 -10.75
C VAL A 217 4.95 -9.26 -9.61
N LEU A 218 4.53 -10.50 -9.90
CA LEU A 218 4.08 -11.44 -8.87
C LEU A 218 5.19 -11.81 -7.89
N ARG A 219 6.41 -12.06 -8.39
CA ARG A 219 7.58 -12.33 -7.55
C ARG A 219 7.85 -11.17 -6.60
N LEU A 220 7.89 -9.94 -7.11
CA LEU A 220 8.12 -8.77 -6.26
C LEU A 220 6.98 -8.54 -5.27
N TYR A 221 5.71 -8.73 -5.68
CA TYR A 221 4.57 -8.62 -4.78
C TYR A 221 4.67 -9.58 -3.59
N GLU A 222 5.11 -10.82 -3.82
CA GLU A 222 5.36 -11.79 -2.75
C GLU A 222 6.42 -11.28 -1.76
N HIS A 223 7.55 -10.75 -2.26
CA HIS A 223 8.59 -10.15 -1.40
C HIS A 223 8.07 -8.95 -0.60
N ILE A 224 7.26 -8.07 -1.20
CA ILE A 224 6.64 -6.93 -0.51
C ILE A 224 5.76 -7.41 0.64
N CYS A 225 4.93 -8.43 0.40
CA CYS A 225 4.00 -8.97 1.39
C CYS A 225 4.71 -9.70 2.55
N VAL A 226 5.83 -10.38 2.27
CA VAL A 226 6.57 -11.17 3.27
C VAL A 226 7.62 -10.34 4.02
N GLY A 227 8.24 -9.36 3.36
CA GLY A 227 9.48 -8.72 3.83
C GLY A 227 9.37 -7.94 5.14
N THR A 228 8.19 -7.39 5.46
CA THR A 228 8.00 -6.66 6.74
C THR A 228 8.17 -7.60 7.94
N ASP A 229 7.59 -8.79 7.85
CA ASP A 229 7.60 -9.75 8.96
C ASP A 229 8.85 -10.64 8.93
N PHE A 230 9.43 -10.87 7.75
CA PHE A 230 10.63 -11.69 7.61
C PHE A 230 11.83 -11.10 8.35
N ARG A 231 12.00 -9.78 8.32
CA ARG A 231 13.06 -9.08 9.07
C ARG A 231 12.93 -9.23 10.59
N GLN A 232 11.70 -9.37 11.08
CA GLN A 232 11.43 -9.48 12.51
C GLN A 232 11.59 -10.92 13.03
N PHE A 233 11.35 -11.92 12.18
CA PHE A 233 11.25 -13.32 12.58
C PHE A 233 12.21 -14.26 11.82
N SER A 234 13.21 -13.73 11.09
CA SER A 234 14.18 -14.55 10.37
C SER A 234 14.92 -15.48 11.35
N PRO A 235 15.06 -16.78 11.03
CA PRO A 235 15.69 -17.75 11.92
C PRO A 235 17.20 -17.53 12.08
N ASN A 236 17.86 -16.90 11.10
CA ASN A 236 19.28 -16.52 11.14
C ASN A 236 19.61 -15.45 10.09
N ASP A 237 20.82 -14.89 10.21
CA ASP A 237 21.33 -13.80 9.37
C ASP A 237 21.51 -14.22 7.90
N HIS A 238 21.94 -15.46 7.64
CA HIS A 238 22.16 -15.92 6.27
C HIS A 238 20.86 -16.01 5.47
N THR A 239 19.79 -16.54 6.08
CA THR A 239 18.47 -16.63 5.43
C THR A 239 17.90 -15.24 5.18
N LEU A 240 18.15 -14.29 6.09
CA LEU A 240 17.80 -12.90 5.90
C LEU A 240 18.52 -12.30 4.70
N GLN A 241 19.83 -12.49 4.62
CA GLN A 241 20.64 -11.97 3.52
C GLN A 241 20.20 -12.52 2.16
N VAL A 242 19.99 -13.83 2.04
CA VAL A 242 19.52 -14.46 0.80
C VAL A 242 18.15 -13.90 0.37
N PHE A 243 17.26 -13.64 1.32
CA PHE A 243 15.97 -13.01 1.03
C PHE A 243 16.13 -11.56 0.57
N GLU A 244 17.02 -10.79 1.18
CA GLU A 244 17.26 -9.39 0.82
C GLU A 244 17.92 -9.25 -0.55
N ASP A 245 18.86 -10.13 -0.89
CA ASP A 245 19.50 -10.19 -2.21
C ASP A 245 18.46 -10.54 -3.30
N ALA A 246 17.63 -11.57 -3.08
CA ALA A 246 16.55 -11.92 -3.98
C ALA A 246 15.52 -10.79 -4.14
N ALA A 247 15.24 -10.05 -3.07
CA ALA A 247 14.37 -8.89 -3.14
C ALA A 247 15.00 -7.78 -4.01
N VAL A 248 16.29 -7.47 -3.84
CA VAL A 248 17.01 -6.49 -4.69
C VAL A 248 16.90 -6.86 -6.16
N GLU A 249 17.13 -8.13 -6.52
CA GLU A 249 16.99 -8.62 -7.88
C GLU A 249 15.55 -8.43 -8.39
N ALA A 250 14.54 -8.76 -7.59
CA ALA A 250 13.14 -8.58 -7.95
C ALA A 250 12.75 -7.12 -8.22
N TYR A 251 13.31 -6.15 -7.47
CA TYR A 251 13.14 -4.73 -7.76
C TYR A 251 13.81 -4.31 -9.08
N ASN A 252 15.04 -4.78 -9.32
CA ASN A 252 15.77 -4.47 -10.56
C ASN A 252 15.04 -5.03 -11.80
N ASP A 253 14.51 -6.24 -11.70
CA ASP A 253 13.82 -6.96 -12.78
C ASP A 253 12.61 -6.21 -13.35
N VAL A 254 11.93 -5.41 -12.52
CA VAL A 254 10.71 -4.68 -12.89
C VAL A 254 10.94 -3.18 -13.10
N PHE A 255 12.14 -2.67 -12.81
CA PHE A 255 12.38 -1.22 -12.82
C PHE A 255 12.14 -0.60 -14.21
N ALA A 256 12.65 -1.24 -15.26
CA ALA A 256 12.43 -0.80 -16.64
C ALA A 256 10.94 -0.82 -17.03
N ASP A 257 10.22 -1.89 -16.66
CA ASP A 257 8.78 -2.02 -16.91
C ASP A 257 7.98 -0.92 -16.19
N MET A 258 8.38 -0.58 -14.97
CA MET A 258 7.80 0.52 -14.19
C MET A 258 8.04 1.85 -14.90
N LEU A 259 9.27 2.16 -15.31
CA LEU A 259 9.59 3.40 -16.03
C LEU A 259 8.80 3.52 -17.35
N GLN A 260 8.69 2.42 -18.11
CA GLN A 260 7.91 2.41 -19.35
C GLN A 260 6.43 2.69 -19.08
N SER A 261 5.88 2.16 -17.99
CA SER A 261 4.48 2.39 -17.64
C SER A 261 4.19 3.84 -17.24
N LEU A 262 5.18 4.57 -16.71
CA LEU A 262 5.03 5.98 -16.36
C LEU A 262 4.87 6.86 -17.61
N GLN A 263 5.43 6.45 -18.76
CA GLN A 263 5.36 7.21 -20.02
C GLN A 263 4.01 7.10 -20.73
N ASN A 264 3.27 6.01 -20.50
CA ASN A 264 1.99 5.69 -21.15
C ASN A 264 0.91 5.41 -20.10
N SER A 265 0.84 6.27 -19.07
CA SER A 265 0.01 6.01 -17.91
C SER A 265 -1.42 6.47 -18.17
N GLU A 266 -2.39 5.57 -18.02
CA GLU A 266 -3.80 5.98 -17.93
C GLU A 266 -4.04 6.99 -16.79
N ALA A 267 -3.13 7.06 -15.80
CA ALA A 267 -3.21 8.03 -14.73
C ALA A 267 -3.04 9.47 -15.17
N ASP A 268 -2.48 9.73 -16.35
CA ASP A 268 -2.40 11.07 -16.92
C ASP A 268 -3.80 11.71 -17.04
N ALA A 269 -4.84 10.90 -17.31
CA ALA A 269 -6.20 11.39 -17.49
C ALA A 269 -6.84 11.98 -16.20
N TYR A 270 -6.33 11.61 -15.03
CA TYR A 270 -6.87 12.03 -13.73
C TYR A 270 -5.81 12.60 -12.77
N THR A 271 -4.59 12.83 -13.27
CA THR A 271 -3.53 13.50 -12.54
C THR A 271 -3.56 15.00 -12.84
N THR A 272 -3.79 15.80 -11.81
CA THR A 272 -3.83 17.27 -11.88
C THR A 272 -2.65 17.94 -11.17
N ALA A 273 -1.70 17.14 -10.64
CA ALA A 273 -0.57 17.62 -9.88
C ALA A 273 0.33 18.57 -10.70
N PRO A 274 0.57 19.82 -10.28
CA PRO A 274 1.43 20.73 -11.03
C PRO A 274 2.90 20.30 -11.04
N ILE A 275 3.36 19.46 -10.11
CA ILE A 275 4.74 18.94 -10.09
C ILE A 275 5.06 17.93 -11.21
N MET A 276 4.11 17.61 -12.08
CA MET A 276 4.32 16.71 -13.22
C MET A 276 5.31 17.26 -14.25
N SER A 277 5.44 18.58 -14.38
CA SER A 277 6.44 19.20 -15.27
C SER A 277 6.93 20.54 -14.72
N ASN A 278 8.08 21.01 -15.22
CA ASN A 278 8.58 22.35 -14.86
C ASN A 278 7.64 23.45 -15.35
N LYS A 279 7.05 23.25 -16.54
CA LYS A 279 6.09 24.19 -17.13
C LYS A 279 4.83 24.31 -16.28
N SER A 280 4.22 23.19 -15.92
CA SER A 280 3.01 23.17 -15.07
C SER A 280 3.29 23.72 -13.67
N TRP A 281 4.47 23.42 -13.11
CA TRP A 281 4.86 23.96 -11.82
C TRP A 281 5.04 25.49 -11.85
N ALA A 282 5.73 26.03 -12.85
CA ALA A 282 5.91 27.47 -13.00
C ALA A 282 4.56 28.20 -13.18
N VAL A 283 3.71 27.71 -14.10
CA VAL A 283 2.37 28.25 -14.33
C VAL A 283 1.52 28.22 -13.05
N PHE A 284 1.66 27.19 -12.24
CA PHE A 284 0.97 27.09 -10.97
C PHE A 284 1.49 28.13 -9.96
N VAL A 285 2.82 28.26 -9.81
CA VAL A 285 3.43 29.23 -8.89
C VAL A 285 3.06 30.67 -9.25
N ASP A 286 3.06 31.01 -10.53
CA ASP A 286 2.70 32.36 -11.01
C ASP A 286 1.26 32.75 -10.70
N LYS A 287 0.37 31.77 -10.53
CA LYS A 287 -1.04 31.98 -10.15
C LYS A 287 -1.26 32.10 -8.64
N MET A 288 -0.25 31.81 -7.82
CA MET A 288 -0.40 31.90 -6.37
C MET A 288 -0.47 33.37 -5.92
N GLN A 289 -1.37 33.65 -4.97
CA GLN A 289 -1.43 34.98 -4.36
C GLN A 289 -0.15 35.25 -3.57
N ALA A 290 0.60 36.27 -3.99
CA ALA A 290 1.76 36.73 -3.27
C ALA A 290 1.35 37.87 -2.31
N PHE A 291 1.69 37.73 -1.02
CA PHE A 291 1.61 38.84 -0.09
C PHE A 291 2.70 39.86 -0.44
N LYS A 292 2.30 40.94 -1.10
CA LYS A 292 3.20 42.08 -1.32
C LYS A 292 3.29 42.88 -0.03
N ARG A 293 4.50 43.11 0.47
CA ARG A 293 4.73 44.06 1.57
C ARG A 293 4.21 45.42 1.09
N LEU A 294 3.22 45.97 1.79
CA LEU A 294 2.85 47.38 1.61
C LEU A 294 4.08 48.20 1.97
N THR A 295 4.75 48.78 0.97
CA THR A 295 5.77 49.81 1.20
C THR A 295 5.06 51.07 1.67
N SER A 296 4.72 51.13 2.96
CA SER A 296 4.29 52.37 3.59
C SER A 296 5.52 53.26 3.83
N HIS A 297 5.79 54.15 2.87
CA HIS A 297 6.33 55.46 3.25
C HIS A 297 5.23 56.23 3.97
N ALA A 298 5.12 56.04 5.28
CA ALA A 298 4.43 56.99 6.15
C ALA A 298 5.11 56.98 7.53
N ARG A 299 5.60 58.16 7.90
CA ARG A 299 6.35 58.49 9.11
C ARG A 299 5.51 58.21 10.37
N GLY A 300 6.20 57.80 11.44
CA GLY A 300 5.91 58.23 12.80
C GLY A 300 4.68 57.64 13.49
N ALA A 301 4.91 56.57 14.26
CA ALA A 301 4.38 56.45 15.62
C ALA A 301 5.08 55.24 16.30
N GLN A 302 5.82 55.50 17.37
CA GLN A 302 6.22 54.45 18.31
C GLN A 302 4.97 53.94 19.04
N PRO A 303 4.77 52.62 19.20
CA PRO A 303 3.85 52.12 20.20
C PRO A 303 4.55 52.17 21.56
N LYS A 304 4.02 53.00 22.47
CA LYS A 304 4.15 52.78 23.91
C LYS A 304 3.21 51.63 24.28
N LEU A 305 3.78 50.53 24.77
CA LEU A 305 3.46 49.82 26.02
C LEU A 305 4.25 48.52 26.05
#